data_AF-A0A834IZK5-F1
#
_entry.id   AF-A0A834IZK5-F1
#
_cell.length_a   1.000
_cell.length_b   1.000
_cell.length_c   1.000
_cell.angle_alpha   90.00
_cell.angle_beta   90.00
_cell.angle_gamma   90.00
#
_symmetry.space_group_name_H-M   'P 1'
#
loop_
_entity.id
_entity.type
_entity.pdbx_description
1 polymer ?
#
loop_
_entity_poly.entity_id
_entity_poly.type
_entity_poly.pdbx_seq_one_letter_code
_entity_poly.pdbx_strand_id
1 'polypeptide(L)'
;MFMQQEWELTKGSLPWVGAVRRWAEMQDGQRILLTTPSVLVGFRVEVYRAEGTTQWYTAVIVGYNESTKDLTVTDDTVLEDHNEDPSLVQMRLIGDGVVESIMRGEVVGMTPRRSRSSTALTHALVVVSEIQFHSIIKLVTRLVIMMITSMRREKVVERNSRKVD
;
A
#
# COMPACT_ATOMS: atom_id res chain seq x y z
N MET A 1 24.86 -15.08 -31.44
CA MET A 1 25.12 -13.73 -30.89
C MET A 1 23.84 -12.89 -31.02
N PHE A 2 22.85 -13.16 -30.17
CA PHE A 2 21.55 -12.44 -30.13
C PHE A 2 20.97 -12.45 -28.70
N MET A 3 21.30 -13.45 -27.88
CA MET A 3 20.84 -13.55 -26.49
C MET A 3 21.58 -12.62 -25.49
N GLN A 4 22.70 -12.03 -25.88
CA GLN A 4 23.48 -11.14 -25.02
C GLN A 4 23.10 -9.65 -25.14
N GLN A 5 22.14 -9.29 -26.00
CA GLN A 5 21.74 -7.89 -26.14
C GLN A 5 20.45 -7.58 -25.37
N GLU A 6 19.62 -8.58 -25.12
CA GLU A 6 18.34 -8.48 -24.40
C GLU A 6 18.51 -8.28 -22.87
N TRP A 7 19.61 -8.80 -22.29
CA TRP A 7 19.91 -8.64 -20.86
C TRP A 7 20.46 -7.25 -20.49
N GLU A 8 20.98 -6.49 -21.46
CA GLU A 8 21.43 -5.11 -21.20
C GLU A 8 20.29 -4.09 -21.31
N LEU A 9 19.27 -4.38 -22.13
CA LEU A 9 18.11 -3.51 -22.33
C LEU A 9 17.15 -3.48 -21.13
N THR A 10 17.21 -4.47 -20.23
CA THR A 10 16.36 -4.57 -19.02
C THR A 10 16.99 -3.99 -17.75
N LYS A 11 18.21 -3.43 -17.84
CA LYS A 11 18.81 -2.66 -16.73
C LYS A 11 18.06 -1.33 -16.46
N GLY A 12 17.18 -0.91 -17.36
CA GLY A 12 16.20 0.14 -17.10
C GLY A 12 15.03 -0.40 -16.28
N SER A 13 15.10 -0.18 -14.95
CA SER A 13 14.05 -0.47 -13.95
C SER A 13 13.21 -1.73 -14.21
N LEU A 14 13.64 -2.86 -13.66
CA LEU A 14 12.85 -4.09 -13.70
C LEU A 14 11.42 -3.82 -13.19
N PRO A 15 10.36 -4.22 -13.92
CA PRO A 15 8.97 -3.82 -13.62
C PRO A 15 8.48 -4.26 -12.23
N TRP A 16 9.10 -5.29 -11.64
CA TRP A 16 8.80 -5.76 -10.29
C TRP A 16 9.39 -4.86 -9.19
N VAL A 17 10.46 -4.12 -9.44
CA VAL A 17 11.06 -3.21 -8.44
C VAL A 17 10.06 -2.13 -8.05
N GLY A 18 9.39 -1.53 -9.04
CA GLY A 18 8.32 -0.56 -8.79
C GLY A 18 7.12 -1.19 -8.08
N ALA A 19 6.80 -2.45 -8.37
CA ALA A 19 5.71 -3.16 -7.68
C ALA A 19 6.04 -3.43 -6.21
N VAL A 20 7.26 -3.87 -5.91
CA VAL A 20 7.75 -4.08 -4.53
C VAL A 20 7.77 -2.76 -3.77
N ARG A 21 8.23 -1.66 -4.39
CA ARG A 21 8.22 -0.34 -3.75
C ARG A 21 6.81 0.12 -3.40
N ARG A 22 5.86 0.02 -4.34
CA ARG A 22 4.44 0.36 -4.08
C ARG A 22 3.84 -0.50 -2.98
N TRP A 23 4.18 -1.79 -2.93
CA TRP A 23 3.73 -2.67 -1.86
C TRP A 23 4.30 -2.25 -0.50
N ALA A 24 5.59 -1.92 -0.42
CA ALA A 24 6.22 -1.42 0.80
C ALA A 24 5.57 -0.10 1.25
N GLU A 25 5.38 0.86 0.34
CA GLU A 25 4.68 2.13 0.60
C GLU A 25 3.26 1.88 1.15
N MET A 26 2.53 0.87 0.63
CA MET A 26 1.23 0.48 1.19
C MET A 26 1.32 -0.07 2.61
N GLN A 27 2.33 -0.90 2.93
CA GLN A 27 2.53 -1.43 4.28
C GLN A 27 2.88 -0.31 5.26
N ASP A 28 3.73 0.62 4.85
CA ASP A 28 4.12 1.77 5.67
C ASP A 28 2.94 2.73 5.90
N GLY A 29 2.16 3.01 4.86
CA GLY A 29 0.93 3.82 4.99
C GLY A 29 -0.07 3.18 5.97
N GLN A 30 -0.27 1.88 5.89
CA GLN A 30 -1.10 1.12 6.83
C GLN A 30 -0.55 1.17 8.25
N ARG A 31 0.77 1.04 8.43
CA ARG A 31 1.39 1.19 9.75
C ARG A 31 1.12 2.57 10.35
N ILE A 32 1.29 3.64 9.57
CA ILE A 32 1.05 5.01 10.05
C ILE A 32 -0.41 5.21 10.50
N LEU A 33 -1.38 4.70 9.73
CA LEU A 33 -2.80 4.74 10.06
C LEU A 33 -3.11 4.09 11.41
N LEU A 34 -2.38 3.04 11.78
CA LEU A 34 -2.59 2.31 13.04
C LEU A 34 -1.77 2.86 14.21
N THR A 35 -0.50 3.24 13.98
CA THR A 35 0.42 3.59 15.07
C THR A 35 0.40 5.08 15.43
N THR A 36 0.12 5.94 14.46
CA THR A 36 0.16 7.39 14.61
C THR A 36 -1.05 8.05 13.93
N PRO A 37 -2.30 7.67 14.24
CA PRO A 37 -3.49 8.21 13.58
C PRO A 37 -3.73 9.69 13.86
N SER A 38 -3.33 10.21 15.03
CA SER A 38 -3.56 11.60 15.42
C SER A 38 -2.83 12.62 14.53
N VAL A 39 -1.69 12.26 13.94
CA VAL A 39 -0.95 13.16 13.03
C VAL A 39 -1.58 13.24 11.64
N LEU A 40 -2.58 12.39 11.36
CA LEU A 40 -3.22 12.29 10.05
C LEU A 40 -4.44 13.20 9.90
N VAL A 41 -4.83 13.95 10.93
CA VAL A 41 -5.90 14.94 10.80
C VAL A 41 -5.51 15.96 9.73
N GLY A 42 -6.42 16.18 8.77
CA GLY A 42 -6.25 17.03 7.60
C GLY A 42 -5.64 16.34 6.38
N PHE A 43 -5.26 15.06 6.47
CA PHE A 43 -4.81 14.29 5.31
C PHE A 43 -5.98 13.70 4.53
N ARG A 44 -5.75 13.49 3.23
CA ARG A 44 -6.71 12.82 2.36
C ARG A 44 -6.46 11.32 2.31
N VAL A 45 -7.55 10.56 2.25
CA VAL A 45 -7.52 9.10 2.21
C VAL A 45 -8.50 8.54 1.18
N GLU A 46 -8.17 7.36 0.65
CA GLU A 46 -9.14 6.46 0.04
C GLU A 46 -9.58 5.47 1.12
N VAL A 47 -10.90 5.28 1.27
CA VAL A 47 -11.47 4.28 2.17
C VAL A 47 -12.29 3.28 1.36
N TYR A 48 -12.10 2.01 1.65
CA TYR A 48 -12.87 0.94 1.05
C TYR A 48 -14.19 0.76 1.78
N ARG A 49 -15.32 0.97 1.08
CA ARG A 49 -16.66 0.71 1.60
C ARG A 49 -17.07 -0.73 1.27
N ALA A 50 -17.38 -1.50 2.30
CA ALA A 50 -17.85 -2.88 2.15
C ALA A 50 -19.36 -2.98 1.84
N GLU A 51 -20.16 -1.99 2.27
CA GLU A 51 -21.62 -2.05 2.21
C GLU A 51 -22.21 -1.36 0.96
N GLY A 52 -23.29 -1.94 0.42
CA GLY A 52 -24.12 -1.38 -0.65
C GLY A 52 -23.57 -1.55 -2.06
N THR A 53 -22.35 -1.06 -2.32
CA THR A 53 -21.63 -1.25 -3.59
C THR A 53 -20.15 -1.12 -3.26
N THR A 54 -19.41 -2.22 -3.42
CA THR A 54 -17.96 -2.27 -3.17
C THR A 54 -17.26 -1.18 -3.97
N GLN A 55 -16.78 -0.14 -3.28
CA GLN A 55 -16.12 0.99 -3.92
C GLN A 55 -15.15 1.70 -2.98
N TRP A 56 -14.16 2.33 -3.59
CA TRP A 56 -13.28 3.27 -2.92
C TRP A 56 -13.91 4.66 -2.98
N TYR A 57 -13.99 5.34 -1.84
CA TYR A 57 -14.37 6.75 -1.77
C TYR A 57 -13.22 7.58 -1.22
N THR A 58 -13.14 8.85 -1.63
CA THR A 58 -12.13 9.77 -1.14
C THR A 58 -12.70 10.62 -0.01
N ALA A 59 -11.89 10.81 1.03
CA ALA A 59 -12.30 11.55 2.22
C ALA A 59 -11.12 12.33 2.81
N VAL A 60 -11.44 13.26 3.71
CA VAL A 60 -10.47 13.97 4.55
C VAL A 60 -10.61 13.44 5.98
N ILE A 61 -9.50 13.09 6.63
CA ILE A 61 -9.51 12.77 8.06
C ILE A 61 -9.71 14.08 8.82
N VAL A 62 -10.78 14.17 9.61
CA VAL A 62 -11.11 15.36 10.40
C VAL A 62 -10.93 15.15 11.90
N GLY A 63 -10.82 13.91 12.36
CA GLY A 63 -10.60 13.59 13.76
C GLY A 63 -10.10 12.17 14.00
N TYR A 64 -9.61 11.94 15.21
CA TYR A 64 -9.24 10.63 15.71
C TYR A 64 -9.73 10.47 17.15
N ASN A 65 -10.41 9.36 17.43
CA ASN A 65 -10.88 9.03 18.76
C ASN A 65 -9.93 8.03 19.43
N GLU A 66 -9.21 8.47 20.47
CA GLU A 66 -8.27 7.60 21.20
C GLU A 66 -8.92 6.44 21.95
N SER A 67 -10.21 6.57 22.33
CA SER A 67 -10.93 5.55 23.11
C SER A 67 -11.43 4.40 22.25
N THR A 68 -12.00 4.68 21.08
CA THR A 68 -12.52 3.66 20.17
C THR A 68 -11.51 3.23 19.10
N LYS A 69 -10.47 4.05 18.88
CA LYS A 69 -9.47 3.91 17.81
C LYS A 69 -9.98 4.21 16.40
N ASP A 70 -11.16 4.82 16.28
CA ASP A 70 -11.74 5.21 14.99
C ASP A 70 -11.17 6.54 14.47
N LEU A 71 -11.08 6.64 13.15
CA LEU A 71 -10.88 7.88 12.41
C LEU A 71 -12.23 8.44 11.99
N THR A 72 -12.45 9.73 12.24
CA THR A 72 -13.57 10.46 11.64
C THR A 72 -13.10 10.99 10.30
N VAL A 73 -13.77 10.58 9.22
CA VAL A 73 -13.46 10.98 7.84
C VAL A 73 -14.69 11.61 7.19
N THR A 74 -14.49 12.73 6.49
CA THR A 74 -15.57 13.41 5.75
C THR A 74 -15.46 13.06 4.27
N ASP A 75 -16.51 12.44 3.71
CA ASP A 75 -16.59 12.06 2.29
C ASP A 75 -16.58 13.33 1.39
N ASP A 76 -15.71 13.37 0.37
CA ASP A 76 -15.57 14.54 -0.52
C ASP A 76 -16.82 14.82 -1.39
N THR A 77 -17.71 13.83 -1.56
CA THR A 77 -18.85 13.87 -2.46
C THR A 77 -20.18 14.10 -1.73
N VAL A 78 -20.39 13.40 -0.62
CA VAL A 78 -21.62 13.49 0.18
C VAL A 78 -21.47 14.53 1.30
N LEU A 79 -20.23 14.88 1.68
CA LEU A 79 -19.90 15.78 2.79
C LEU A 79 -20.47 15.30 4.14
N GLU A 80 -20.63 13.99 4.28
CA GLU A 80 -21.03 13.34 5.53
C GLU A 80 -19.80 12.77 6.24
N ASP A 81 -19.87 12.80 7.58
CA ASP A 81 -18.85 12.21 8.43
C ASP A 81 -19.12 10.71 8.62
N HIS A 82 -18.05 9.94 8.49
CA HIS A 82 -18.03 8.51 8.75
C HIS A 82 -17.00 8.21 9.85
N ASN A 83 -17.33 7.27 10.73
CA ASN A 83 -16.41 6.72 11.71
C ASN A 83 -15.88 5.39 11.20
N GLU A 84 -14.59 5.36 10.87
CA GLU A 84 -13.95 4.22 10.22
C GLU A 84 -12.80 3.70 11.08
N ASP A 85 -12.78 2.39 11.33
CA ASP A 85 -11.69 1.72 12.03
C ASP A 85 -10.61 1.27 11.01
N PRO A 86 -9.42 1.89 10.99
CA PRO A 86 -8.35 1.55 10.05
C PRO A 86 -7.82 0.11 10.19
N SER A 87 -8.16 -0.60 11.27
CA SER A 87 -7.82 -2.01 11.44
C SER A 87 -8.83 -2.97 10.78
N LEU A 88 -10.04 -2.49 10.49
CA LEU A 88 -11.14 -3.28 9.91
C LEU A 88 -11.42 -2.91 8.46
N VAL A 89 -11.23 -1.64 8.08
CA VAL A 89 -11.40 -1.18 6.70
C VAL A 89 -10.07 -0.88 6.04
N GLN A 90 -10.00 -1.20 4.75
CA GLN A 90 -8.81 -0.87 3.99
C GLN A 90 -8.79 0.64 3.68
N MET A 91 -7.70 1.28 4.07
CA MET A 91 -7.49 2.72 3.88
C MET A 91 -6.16 3.00 3.18
N ARG A 92 -6.05 4.12 2.48
CA ARG A 92 -4.80 4.53 1.83
C ARG A 92 -4.65 6.04 1.87
N LEU A 93 -3.50 6.52 2.34
CA LEU A 93 -3.13 7.94 2.24
C LEU A 93 -2.99 8.36 0.76
N ILE A 94 -3.60 9.48 0.39
CA ILE A 94 -3.54 10.03 -0.97
C ILE A 94 -2.48 11.12 -1.04
N GLY A 95 -1.60 11.01 -2.04
CA GLY A 95 -0.62 12.04 -2.39
C GLY A 95 0.76 11.43 -2.63
N ASP A 96 1.45 11.94 -3.64
CA ASP A 96 2.78 11.46 -4.00
C ASP A 96 3.79 11.75 -2.88
N GLY A 97 4.50 10.72 -2.42
CA GLY A 97 5.53 10.85 -1.38
C GLY A 97 5.02 11.11 0.04
N VAL A 98 3.70 11.19 0.26
CA VAL A 98 3.11 11.50 1.58
C VAL A 98 3.56 10.52 2.66
N VAL A 99 3.50 9.22 2.38
CA VAL A 99 3.93 8.16 3.31
C VAL A 99 5.40 8.35 3.67
N GLU A 100 6.28 8.53 2.68
CA GLU A 100 7.71 8.70 2.92
C GLU A 100 8.00 9.97 3.73
N SER A 101 7.32 11.08 3.43
CA SER A 101 7.49 12.33 4.17
C SER A 101 7.08 12.21 5.63
N ILE A 102 5.95 11.54 5.92
CA ILE A 102 5.53 11.28 7.30
C ILE A 102 6.54 10.38 8.01
N MET A 103 7.02 9.32 7.35
CA MET A 103 8.05 8.45 7.93
C MET A 103 9.37 9.17 8.21
N ARG A 104 9.73 10.18 7.40
CA ARG A 104 10.88 11.06 7.63
C ARG A 104 10.64 12.12 8.70
N GLY A 105 9.41 12.26 9.20
CA GLY A 105 9.04 13.28 10.18
C GLY A 105 8.95 14.69 9.57
N GLU A 106 8.80 14.80 8.26
CA GLU A 106 8.61 16.08 7.58
C GLU A 106 7.23 16.66 7.93
N VAL A 107 7.15 17.97 8.11
CA VAL A 107 5.87 18.66 8.27
C VAL A 107 5.18 18.71 6.91
N VAL A 108 4.39 17.68 6.62
CA VAL A 108 3.51 17.66 5.45
C VAL A 108 2.31 18.53 5.80
N GLY A 109 2.31 19.79 5.35
CA GLY A 109 1.17 20.68 5.51
C GLY A 109 -0.07 20.06 4.86
N MET A 110 -1.26 20.30 5.45
CA MET A 110 -2.56 19.82 4.95
C MET A 110 -2.56 19.85 3.41
N THR A 111 -2.51 18.67 2.80
CA THR A 111 -2.35 18.53 1.35
C THR A 111 -3.40 19.39 0.65
N PRO A 112 -3.01 20.46 -0.07
CA PRO A 112 -3.98 21.29 -0.76
C PRO A 112 -4.74 20.43 -1.77
N ARG A 113 -6.05 20.65 -1.89
CA ARG A 113 -6.85 20.12 -3.01
C ARG A 113 -6.25 20.69 -4.29
N ARG A 114 -5.37 19.94 -4.97
CA ARG A 114 -4.72 20.40 -6.21
C ARG A 114 -5.81 20.84 -7.18
N SER A 115 -5.84 22.14 -7.49
CA SER A 115 -6.80 22.71 -8.44
C SER A 115 -6.69 22.03 -9.80
N ARG A 116 -7.85 21.71 -10.36
CA ARG A 116 -8.03 21.04 -11.64
C ARG A 116 -7.42 21.88 -12.77
N SER A 117 -6.44 21.34 -13.50
CA SER A 117 -6.31 21.54 -14.95
C SER A 117 -5.39 20.51 -15.61
N SER A 118 -5.97 19.86 -16.63
CA SER A 118 -5.41 19.05 -17.72
C SER A 118 -4.43 17.91 -17.39
N THR A 119 -4.98 16.71 -17.23
CA THR A 119 -4.81 15.66 -18.27
C THR A 119 -6.09 14.84 -18.30
N ALA A 120 -7.02 15.22 -19.18
CA ALA A 120 -8.00 14.27 -19.66
C ALA A 120 -7.22 13.24 -20.48
N LEU A 121 -7.24 11.98 -20.05
CA LEU A 121 -7.19 10.74 -20.84
C LEU A 121 -6.72 9.60 -19.92
N THR A 122 -7.66 8.99 -19.21
CA THR A 122 -7.78 7.52 -19.10
C THR A 122 -9.09 7.23 -18.35
N HIS A 123 -10.19 7.20 -19.09
CA HIS A 123 -11.46 6.61 -18.66
C HIS A 123 -11.46 5.09 -18.94
N ALA A 124 -10.30 4.45 -18.75
CA ALA A 124 -10.09 3.03 -18.91
C ALA A 124 -9.42 2.51 -17.65
N LEU A 125 -9.86 1.33 -17.20
CA LEU A 125 -9.32 0.53 -16.07
C LEU A 125 -10.05 0.62 -14.73
N VAL A 126 -11.39 0.59 -14.74
CA VAL A 126 -12.23 0.24 -13.57
C VAL A 126 -12.22 -1.28 -13.28
N VAL A 127 -11.28 -2.06 -13.84
CA VAL A 127 -11.22 -3.53 -13.69
C VAL A 127 -9.91 -4.02 -13.03
N VAL A 128 -9.09 -3.11 -12.47
CA VAL A 128 -7.74 -3.47 -11.98
C VAL A 128 -7.67 -3.81 -10.48
N SER A 129 -8.72 -3.52 -9.70
CA SER A 129 -8.68 -3.70 -8.24
C SER A 129 -8.85 -5.16 -7.76
N GLU A 130 -9.52 -6.04 -8.50
CA GLU A 130 -9.71 -7.45 -8.09
C GLU A 130 -8.53 -8.37 -8.46
N ILE A 131 -7.87 -8.10 -9.60
CA ILE A 131 -6.78 -8.93 -10.13
C ILE A 131 -5.45 -8.65 -9.40
N GLN A 132 -5.21 -7.41 -8.97
CA GLN A 132 -4.01 -7.04 -8.22
C GLN A 132 -3.99 -7.66 -6.82
N PHE A 133 -5.12 -7.74 -6.12
CA PHE A 133 -5.21 -8.36 -4.79
C PHE A 133 -4.86 -9.85 -4.81
N HIS A 134 -5.43 -10.61 -5.76
CA HIS A 134 -5.07 -12.01 -5.94
C HIS A 134 -3.62 -12.20 -6.38
N SER A 135 -3.08 -11.29 -7.18
CA SER A 135 -1.68 -11.36 -7.66
C SER A 135 -0.68 -11.04 -6.54
N ILE A 136 -1.00 -10.07 -5.67
CA ILE A 136 -0.19 -9.70 -4.50
C ILE A 136 -0.26 -10.82 -3.44
N ILE A 137 -1.43 -11.39 -3.15
CA ILE A 137 -1.54 -12.54 -2.25
C ILE A 137 -0.76 -13.74 -2.81
N LYS A 138 -0.83 -14.00 -4.14
CA LYS A 138 -0.02 -15.06 -4.79
C LYS A 138 1.48 -14.77 -4.72
N LEU A 139 1.90 -13.52 -4.85
CA LEU A 139 3.30 -13.10 -4.77
C LEU A 139 3.83 -13.22 -3.34
N VAL A 140 3.09 -12.72 -2.35
CA VAL A 140 3.44 -12.83 -0.92
C VAL A 140 3.46 -14.29 -0.48
N THR A 141 2.46 -15.08 -0.87
CA THR A 141 2.43 -16.52 -0.60
C THR A 141 3.63 -17.23 -1.25
N ARG A 142 3.98 -16.90 -2.50
CA ARG A 142 5.16 -17.46 -3.17
C ARG A 142 6.47 -17.08 -2.48
N LEU A 143 6.61 -15.84 -2.03
CA LEU A 143 7.82 -15.36 -1.37
C LEU A 143 8.00 -16.03 0.00
N VAL A 144 6.91 -16.16 0.76
CA VAL A 144 6.89 -16.86 2.07
C VAL A 144 7.21 -18.34 1.89
N ILE A 145 6.61 -19.02 0.89
CA ILE A 145 6.93 -20.42 0.59
C ILE A 145 8.40 -20.58 0.15
N MET A 146 8.94 -19.66 -0.65
CA MET A 146 10.37 -19.65 -1.02
C MET A 146 11.28 -19.48 0.18
N MET A 147 10.97 -18.56 1.11
CA MET A 147 11.77 -18.38 2.33
C MET A 147 11.73 -19.62 3.22
N ILE A 148 10.55 -20.20 3.45
CA ILE A 148 10.40 -21.42 4.26
C ILE A 148 11.14 -22.61 3.63
N THR A 149 11.06 -22.77 2.31
CA THR A 149 11.79 -23.85 1.61
C THR A 149 13.30 -23.63 1.59
N SER A 150 13.77 -22.38 1.49
CA SER A 150 15.19 -22.04 1.62
C SER A 150 15.73 -22.39 3.01
N MET A 151 15.05 -21.95 4.07
CA MET A 151 15.44 -22.25 5.45
C MET A 151 15.41 -23.75 5.77
N ARG A 152 14.49 -24.51 5.16
CA ARG A 152 14.42 -25.97 5.34
C ARG A 152 15.57 -26.69 4.62
N ARG A 153 16.06 -26.18 3.49
CA ARG A 153 17.25 -26.70 2.80
C ARG A 153 18.52 -26.42 3.59
N GLU A 154 18.68 -25.22 4.13
CA GLU A 154 19.81 -24.87 5.00
C GLU A 154 19.90 -25.77 6.24
N LYS A 155 18.79 -25.98 6.96
CA LYS A 155 18.76 -26.90 8.13
C LYS A 155 18.95 -28.38 7.81
N VAL A 156 18.81 -28.79 6.54
CA VAL A 156 19.10 -30.17 6.10
C VAL A 156 20.58 -30.30 5.73
N VAL A 157 21.14 -29.31 5.05
CA VAL A 157 22.59 -29.24 4.78
C VAL A 157 23.36 -29.24 6.10
N GLU A 158 22.98 -28.40 7.06
CA GLU A 158 23.64 -28.28 8.35
C GLU A 158 23.53 -29.54 9.23
N ARG A 159 22.45 -30.33 9.06
CA ARG A 159 22.28 -31.63 9.72
C ARG A 159 23.09 -32.75 9.05
N ASN A 160 23.26 -32.69 7.73
CA ASN A 160 24.07 -33.66 7.01
C ASN A 160 25.57 -33.41 7.22
N SER A 161 25.99 -32.15 7.38
CA SER A 161 27.38 -31.82 7.73
C SER A 161 27.78 -32.35 9.11
N ARG A 162 26.87 -32.32 10.10
CA ARG A 162 27.11 -32.86 11.46
C ARG A 162 27.09 -34.39 11.57
N LYS A 163 26.77 -35.10 10.49
CA LYS A 163 26.69 -36.57 10.46
C LYS A 163 27.90 -37.23 9.79
N VAL A 164 28.83 -36.42 9.26
CA VAL A 164 30.01 -36.85 8.51
C VAL A 164 31.30 -36.61 9.30
N ASP A 165 31.20 -36.03 10.49
CA ASP A 165 32.23 -36.02 11.54
C ASP A 165 31.91 -37.10 12.60
#